data_AF-A0A7K2WKJ0-F1
#
_entry.id   AF-A0A7K2WKJ0-F1
#
_cell.length_a   1.000
_cell.length_b   1.000
_cell.length_c   1.000
_cell.angle_alpha   90.00
_cell.angle_beta   90.00
_cell.angle_gamma   90.00
#
_symmetry.space_group_name_H-M   'P 1'
#
loop_
_entity.id
_entity.type
_entity.pdbx_description
1 polymer ?
#
loop_
_entity_poly.entity_id
_entity_poly.type
_entity_poly.pdbx_seq_one_letter_code
_entity_poly.pdbx_strand_id
1 'polypeptide(L)'
;MTSTLRPEPIETERLTLVPLRVEHAPEMAVVLSDPALHGFIGGTPETEEQLRVRYTRMVGGSSDPEVSWCNWVLSFRTEGAEGAEGAGGTEGWRGGEGRTEGWRGGEGTLAGTVQATVTSAGPDSAPGQGAVAEIAWVVGTPWQGHGLASEAARGLVRWLEARGVGTVVAHIHPEHQTSAAVARACGLAPTDTWHDGEVRWQRRLGGPVGEREAGQRASD
;
A
#
# COMPACT_ATOMS: atom_id res chain seq x y z
N MET A 1 -17.03 -8.44 -20.19
CA MET A 1 -17.04 -6.98 -19.98
C MET A 1 -15.87 -6.65 -19.08
N THR A 2 -14.88 -5.95 -19.60
CA THR A 2 -13.71 -5.52 -18.82
C THR A 2 -14.16 -4.45 -17.83
N SER A 3 -14.07 -4.73 -16.53
CA SER A 3 -14.50 -3.79 -15.50
C SER A 3 -13.29 -2.94 -15.09
N THR A 4 -13.34 -1.65 -15.40
CA THR A 4 -12.34 -0.68 -14.94
C THR A 4 -12.47 -0.51 -13.43
N LEU A 5 -11.38 -0.72 -12.69
CA LEU A 5 -11.36 -0.50 -11.25
C LEU A 5 -11.16 0.99 -10.95
N ARG A 6 -11.87 1.49 -9.93
CA ARG A 6 -11.70 2.85 -9.41
C ARG A 6 -11.24 2.78 -7.96
N PRO A 7 -10.29 3.65 -7.54
CA PRO A 7 -9.85 3.69 -6.16
C PRO A 7 -10.99 4.15 -5.25
N GLU A 8 -11.31 3.34 -4.24
CA GLU A 8 -12.24 3.66 -3.16
C GLU A 8 -11.47 3.73 -1.84
N PRO A 9 -11.97 4.45 -0.81
CA PRO A 9 -11.33 4.47 0.49
C PRO A 9 -11.10 3.06 1.05
N ILE A 10 -9.90 2.82 1.58
CA ILE A 10 -9.56 1.56 2.26
C ILE A 10 -9.24 1.88 3.71
N GLU A 11 -10.01 1.28 4.61
CA GLU A 11 -9.79 1.41 6.03
C GLU A 11 -8.81 0.35 6.54
N THR A 12 -7.84 0.79 7.33
CA THR A 12 -6.97 -0.08 8.12
C THR A 12 -7.06 0.31 9.59
N GLU A 13 -6.19 -0.29 10.41
CA GLU A 13 -6.14 -0.08 11.85
C GLU A 13 -5.79 1.38 12.20
N ARG A 14 -4.74 1.93 11.59
CA ARG A 14 -4.20 3.26 11.88
C ARG A 14 -4.36 4.24 10.73
N LEU A 15 -4.64 3.75 9.51
CA LEU A 15 -4.69 4.55 8.30
C LEU A 15 -6.05 4.46 7.61
N THR A 16 -6.38 5.52 6.89
CA THR A 16 -7.32 5.48 5.78
C THR A 16 -6.52 5.75 4.51
N LEU A 17 -6.57 4.81 3.57
CA LEU A 17 -6.03 5.00 2.24
C LEU A 17 -7.09 5.77 1.45
N VAL A 18 -6.87 7.06 1.24
CA VAL A 18 -7.83 7.95 0.58
C VAL A 18 -7.48 8.04 -0.90
N PRO A 19 -8.45 7.90 -1.84
CA PRO A 19 -8.20 8.09 -3.26
C PRO A 19 -7.46 9.41 -3.51
N LEU A 20 -6.37 9.33 -4.25
CA LEU A 20 -5.49 10.46 -4.51
C LEU A 20 -6.25 11.56 -5.27
N ARG A 21 -6.02 12.80 -4.85
CA ARG A 21 -6.55 14.01 -5.50
C ARG A 21 -5.43 15.03 -5.66
N VAL A 22 -5.60 15.97 -6.59
CA VAL A 22 -4.59 17.00 -6.90
C VAL A 22 -4.34 17.90 -5.70
N GLU A 23 -5.33 18.08 -4.84
CA GLU A 23 -5.27 18.91 -3.62
C GLU A 23 -4.31 18.34 -2.57
N HIS A 24 -3.93 17.07 -2.65
CA HIS A 24 -2.95 16.48 -1.73
C HIS A 24 -1.50 16.90 -2.05
N ALA A 25 -1.24 17.48 -3.23
CA ALA A 25 0.11 17.78 -3.69
C ALA A 25 0.93 18.70 -2.74
N PRO A 26 0.39 19.78 -2.13
CA PRO A 26 1.18 20.63 -1.24
C PRO A 26 1.76 19.88 -0.04
N GLU A 27 0.92 19.11 0.65
CA GLU A 27 1.33 18.33 1.81
C GLU A 27 2.23 17.15 1.40
N MET A 28 1.88 16.45 0.32
CA MET A 28 2.67 15.31 -0.17
C MET A 28 4.05 15.73 -0.72
N ALA A 29 4.21 16.95 -1.22
CA ALA A 29 5.52 17.46 -1.63
C ALA A 29 6.48 17.55 -0.43
N VAL A 30 5.98 17.92 0.76
CA VAL A 30 6.75 17.90 2.00
C VAL A 30 7.04 16.47 2.44
N VAL A 31 6.03 15.59 2.44
CA VAL A 31 6.16 14.17 2.83
C VAL A 31 7.22 13.43 1.99
N LEU A 32 7.30 13.74 0.69
CA LEU A 32 8.18 13.10 -0.29
C LEU A 32 9.48 13.89 -0.56
N SER A 33 9.73 14.95 0.23
CA SER A 33 10.85 15.88 0.00
C SER A 33 12.23 15.30 0.33
N ASP A 34 12.29 14.26 1.16
CA ASP A 34 13.55 13.68 1.61
C ASP A 34 14.24 12.92 0.46
N PRO A 35 15.44 13.34 0.01
CA PRO A 35 16.19 12.65 -1.04
C PRO A 35 16.46 11.17 -0.74
N ALA A 36 16.50 10.77 0.53
CA ALA A 36 16.70 9.36 0.91
C ALA A 36 15.57 8.45 0.39
N LEU A 37 14.37 8.98 0.18
CA LEU A 37 13.25 8.23 -0.41
C LEU A 37 13.52 7.86 -1.87
N HIS A 38 14.25 8.71 -2.60
CA HIS A 38 14.46 8.60 -4.05
C HIS A 38 15.68 7.76 -4.43
N GLY A 39 16.46 7.32 -3.44
CA GLY A 39 17.66 6.50 -3.68
C GLY A 39 17.38 5.15 -4.36
N PHE A 40 16.18 4.58 -4.16
CA PHE A 40 15.79 3.28 -4.75
C PHE A 40 14.59 3.36 -5.68
N ILE A 41 13.64 4.27 -5.46
CA ILE A 41 12.46 4.43 -6.36
C ILE A 41 12.79 5.26 -7.60
N GLY A 42 14.01 5.81 -7.67
CA GLY A 42 14.49 6.67 -8.76
C GLY A 42 13.93 8.09 -8.70
N GLY A 43 14.58 9.00 -9.43
CA GLY A 43 14.19 10.40 -9.51
C GLY A 43 14.78 11.28 -8.41
N THR A 44 14.18 12.45 -8.23
CA THR A 44 14.52 13.41 -7.17
C THR A 44 13.23 13.92 -6.54
N PRO A 45 13.27 14.44 -5.31
CA PRO A 45 12.15 15.15 -4.71
C PRO A 45 11.54 16.16 -5.70
N GLU A 46 10.25 16.00 -5.96
CA GLU A 46 9.48 16.89 -6.82
C GLU A 46 9.01 18.12 -6.03
N THR A 47 8.93 19.26 -6.71
CA THR A 47 8.26 20.45 -6.17
C THR A 47 6.74 20.22 -6.12
N GLU A 48 6.03 21.05 -5.36
CA GLU A 48 4.56 21.04 -5.34
C GLU A 48 3.97 21.15 -6.76
N GLU A 49 4.49 22.05 -7.60
CA GLU A 49 4.00 22.26 -8.96
C GLU A 49 4.18 20.99 -9.83
N GLN A 50 5.35 20.36 -9.74
CA GLN A 50 5.63 19.10 -10.43
C GLN A 50 4.70 17.98 -9.94
N LEU A 51 4.48 17.92 -8.62
CA LEU A 51 3.61 16.92 -8.02
C LEU A 51 2.14 17.12 -8.41
N ARG A 52 1.66 18.37 -8.54
CA ARG A 52 0.33 18.69 -9.07
C ARG A 52 0.14 18.22 -10.50
N VAL A 53 1.14 18.41 -11.36
CA VAL A 53 1.13 17.89 -12.74
C VAL A 53 1.05 16.37 -12.74
N ARG A 54 1.89 15.70 -11.93
CA ARG A 54 1.89 14.24 -11.81
C ARG A 54 0.54 13.72 -11.31
N TYR A 55 -0.02 14.33 -10.26
CA TYR A 55 -1.31 13.93 -9.69
C TYR A 55 -2.46 14.16 -10.65
N THR A 56 -2.44 15.25 -11.43
CA THR A 56 -3.45 15.51 -12.48
C THR A 56 -3.47 14.38 -13.50
N ARG A 57 -2.29 13.93 -13.97
CA ARG A 57 -2.17 12.77 -14.87
C ARG A 57 -2.69 11.49 -14.23
N MET A 58 -2.31 11.22 -12.98
CA MET A 58 -2.72 10.01 -12.27
C MET A 58 -4.24 9.93 -12.03
N VAL A 59 -4.87 11.06 -11.69
CA VAL A 59 -6.33 11.18 -11.52
C VAL A 59 -7.06 11.05 -12.85
N GLY A 60 -6.45 11.48 -13.96
CA GLY A 60 -6.99 11.30 -15.31
C GLY A 60 -7.17 9.81 -15.70
N GLY A 61 -6.43 8.91 -15.06
CA GLY A 61 -6.50 7.47 -15.32
C GLY A 61 -5.80 7.05 -16.61
N SER A 62 -5.87 5.75 -16.90
CA SER A 62 -5.29 5.16 -18.11
C SER A 62 -6.13 5.48 -19.35
N SER A 63 -5.46 5.70 -20.48
CA SER A 63 -6.11 5.73 -21.80
C SER A 63 -6.42 4.33 -22.35
N ASP A 64 -5.77 3.31 -21.81
CA ASP A 64 -6.02 1.91 -22.15
C ASP A 64 -7.20 1.37 -21.30
N PRO A 65 -8.30 0.90 -21.93
CA PRO A 65 -9.48 0.43 -21.22
C PRO A 65 -9.26 -0.86 -20.42
N GLU A 66 -8.19 -1.62 -20.68
CA GLU A 66 -7.84 -2.83 -19.91
C GLU A 66 -7.02 -2.50 -18.66
N VAL A 67 -6.45 -1.28 -18.60
CA VAL A 67 -5.59 -0.83 -17.52
C VAL A 67 -6.33 0.17 -16.62
N SER A 68 -6.27 -0.06 -15.31
CA SER A 68 -6.81 0.85 -14.30
C SER A 68 -5.69 1.36 -13.41
N TRP A 69 -5.54 2.68 -13.31
CA TRP A 69 -4.63 3.31 -12.36
C TRP A 69 -5.40 3.65 -11.08
N CYS A 70 -5.05 3.00 -9.98
CA CYS A 70 -5.63 3.24 -8.67
C CYS A 70 -4.55 3.78 -7.74
N ASN A 71 -4.75 4.98 -7.19
CA ASN A 71 -3.75 5.68 -6.42
C ASN A 71 -4.37 6.21 -5.12
N TRP A 72 -3.66 6.04 -4.01
CA TRP A 72 -4.10 6.50 -2.70
C TRP A 72 -3.00 7.25 -1.97
N VAL A 73 -3.41 8.22 -1.15
CA VAL A 73 -2.58 8.80 -0.09
C VAL A 73 -2.88 8.11 1.23
N LEU A 74 -1.87 7.97 2.09
CA LEU A 74 -2.01 7.38 3.42
C LEU A 74 -2.34 8.49 4.41
N SER A 75 -3.54 8.47 4.99
CA SER A 75 -3.96 9.47 5.98
C SER A 75 -4.12 8.82 7.35
N PHE A 76 -3.57 9.42 8.41
CA PHE A 76 -3.75 8.91 9.78
C PHE A 76 -5.20 9.03 10.23
N ARG A 77 -5.72 7.96 10.84
CA ARG A 77 -7.00 7.98 11.55
C ARG A 77 -6.84 8.65 12.90
N THR A 78 -7.94 9.23 13.39
CA THR A 78 -8.09 9.47 14.83
C THR A 78 -7.90 8.13 15.54
N GLU A 79 -7.01 8.07 16.53
CA GLU A 79 -7.12 6.95 17.48
C GLU A 79 -8.48 7.09 18.13
N GLY A 80 -9.31 6.04 18.05
CA GLY A 80 -10.54 6.00 18.83
C GLY A 80 -10.17 6.30 20.28
N ALA A 81 -10.61 7.46 20.78
CA ALA A 81 -10.66 7.76 22.19
C ALA A 81 -11.73 6.84 22.84
N GLU A 82 -11.52 5.54 22.81
CA GLU A 82 -12.38 4.56 23.46
C GLU A 82 -11.57 3.92 24.59
N GLY A 83 -11.70 4.50 25.78
CA GLY A 83 -11.11 3.97 27.02
C GLY A 83 -10.94 4.96 28.18
N ALA A 84 -11.25 6.25 28.03
CA ALA A 84 -11.13 7.23 29.12
C ALA A 84 -12.49 7.61 29.73
N GLU A 85 -13.29 6.62 30.14
CA GLU A 85 -14.36 6.87 31.11
C GLU A 85 -14.32 5.79 32.19
N GLY A 86 -13.88 6.18 33.39
CA GLY A 86 -14.08 5.40 34.62
C GLY A 86 -12.85 5.21 35.49
N ALA A 87 -12.39 6.27 36.17
CA ALA A 87 -12.01 6.19 37.58
C ALA A 87 -11.71 7.61 38.12
N GLY A 88 -12.64 8.13 38.91
CA GLY A 88 -12.31 9.22 39.82
C GLY A 88 -11.27 8.75 40.83
N GLY A 89 -10.28 9.60 41.09
CA GLY A 89 -9.21 9.35 42.05
C GLY A 89 -8.30 10.56 42.14
N THR A 90 -8.68 11.53 42.96
CA THR A 90 -7.79 12.59 43.43
C THR A 90 -6.72 11.96 44.32
N GLU A 91 -5.44 11.99 43.94
CA GLU A 91 -4.30 12.36 44.82
C GLU A 91 -2.95 12.08 44.17
N GLY A 92 -2.10 13.13 44.14
CA GLY A 92 -0.66 13.03 44.36
C GLY A 92 0.20 12.36 43.27
N TRP A 93 0.60 13.11 42.24
CA TRP A 93 1.79 12.76 41.47
C TRP A 93 2.87 13.86 41.57
N ARG A 94 4.05 13.43 42.02
CA ARG A 94 5.26 14.22 42.23
C ARG A 94 6.30 13.70 41.23
N GLY A 95 6.75 14.56 40.32
CA GLY A 95 8.04 14.49 39.62
C GLY A 95 8.36 13.21 38.84
N GLY A 96 8.28 13.31 37.52
CA GLY A 96 8.91 12.37 36.58
C GLY A 96 8.89 12.94 35.17
N GLU A 97 9.85 13.80 34.87
CA GLU A 97 10.22 14.10 33.48
C GLU A 97 10.68 12.80 32.82
N GLY A 98 9.96 12.38 31.78
CA GLY A 98 10.18 11.12 31.09
C GLY A 98 9.35 11.04 29.81
N ARG A 99 9.58 11.98 28.90
CA ARG A 99 9.32 11.96 27.44
C ARG A 99 8.37 10.85 26.93
N THR A 100 7.15 11.24 26.60
CA THR A 100 6.33 10.59 25.54
C THR A 100 5.86 11.64 24.53
N GLU A 101 6.76 12.48 24.03
CA GLU A 101 6.55 13.16 22.74
C GLU A 101 7.11 12.22 21.67
N GLY A 102 6.27 11.32 21.16
CA GLY A 102 6.75 10.23 20.32
C GLY A 102 5.70 9.78 19.34
N TRP A 103 5.66 10.46 18.20
CA TRP A 103 5.10 9.96 16.95
C TRP A 103 3.58 9.79 16.88
N ARG A 104 2.87 10.84 16.44
CA ARG A 104 1.55 10.76 15.79
C ARG A 104 1.44 11.90 14.78
N GLY A 105 1.20 11.59 13.50
CA GLY A 105 0.53 12.56 12.65
C GLY A 105 -0.82 12.86 13.27
N GLY A 106 -1.25 14.12 13.29
CA GLY A 106 -2.63 14.44 13.66
C GLY A 106 -3.59 13.71 12.73
N GLU A 107 -4.84 13.51 13.15
CA GLU A 107 -5.88 13.00 12.25
C GLU A 107 -5.87 13.76 10.92
N GLY A 108 -5.95 13.03 9.81
CA GLY A 108 -5.88 13.62 8.47
C GLY A 108 -4.47 13.81 7.91
N THR A 109 -3.43 13.77 8.74
CA THR A 109 -2.02 13.96 8.30
C THR A 109 -1.63 12.89 7.29
N LEU A 110 -1.06 13.33 6.17
CA LEU A 110 -0.59 12.45 5.11
C LEU A 110 0.80 11.90 5.41
N ALA A 111 0.98 10.60 5.21
CA ALA A 111 2.20 9.88 5.57
C ALA A 111 2.91 9.22 4.37
N GLY A 112 2.29 9.22 3.18
CA GLY A 112 2.84 8.52 2.03
C GLY A 112 1.79 8.19 0.96
N THR A 113 2.15 7.29 0.07
CA THR A 113 1.29 6.78 -1.01
C THR A 113 1.30 5.27 -1.08
N VAL A 114 0.22 4.71 -1.63
CA VAL A 114 0.18 3.35 -2.16
C VAL A 114 -0.57 3.37 -3.49
N GLN A 115 -0.15 2.52 -4.42
CA GLN A 115 -0.64 2.54 -5.80
C GLN A 115 -0.85 1.11 -6.31
N ALA A 116 -1.77 0.97 -7.25
CA ALA A 116 -1.98 -0.23 -8.04
C ALA A 116 -2.24 0.12 -9.50
N THR A 117 -1.46 -0.47 -10.41
CA THR A 117 -1.77 -0.54 -11.83
C THR A 117 -2.37 -1.91 -12.10
N VAL A 118 -3.66 -1.95 -12.43
CA VAL A 118 -4.39 -3.21 -12.64
C VAL A 118 -4.62 -3.41 -14.12
N THR A 119 -4.07 -4.48 -14.67
CA THR A 119 -4.33 -4.94 -16.04
C THR A 119 -5.34 -6.07 -15.97
N SER A 120 -6.48 -5.85 -16.61
CA SER A 120 -7.55 -6.84 -16.70
C SER A 120 -7.10 -8.07 -17.49
N ALA A 121 -7.69 -9.22 -17.20
CA ALA A 121 -7.52 -10.39 -18.06
C ALA A 121 -8.19 -10.11 -19.41
N GLY A 122 -7.39 -10.01 -20.46
CA GLY A 122 -7.87 -9.84 -21.83
C GLY A 122 -8.62 -11.08 -22.32
N PRO A 123 -9.35 -10.97 -23.46
CA PRO A 123 -10.17 -12.06 -24.01
C PRO A 123 -9.38 -13.33 -24.35
N ASP A 124 -8.07 -13.20 -24.59
CA ASP A 124 -7.16 -14.32 -24.89
C ASP A 124 -6.52 -14.94 -23.63
N SER A 125 -6.85 -14.45 -22.44
CA SER A 125 -6.33 -14.98 -21.17
C SER A 125 -6.90 -16.38 -20.90
N ALA A 126 -6.10 -17.24 -20.26
CA ALA A 126 -6.56 -18.58 -19.90
C ALA A 126 -7.82 -18.50 -19.00
N PRO A 127 -8.80 -19.40 -19.16
CA PRO A 127 -9.99 -19.43 -18.30
C PRO A 127 -9.60 -19.48 -16.81
N GLY A 128 -10.17 -18.60 -15.99
CA GLY A 128 -9.85 -18.49 -14.57
C GLY A 128 -8.60 -17.66 -14.24
N GLN A 129 -7.92 -17.10 -15.24
CA GLN A 129 -6.86 -16.11 -15.02
C GLN A 129 -7.50 -14.77 -14.64
N GLY A 130 -7.42 -14.40 -13.37
CA GLY A 130 -7.85 -13.08 -12.89
C GLY A 130 -6.93 -11.95 -13.34
N ALA A 131 -7.35 -10.71 -13.12
CA ALA A 131 -6.55 -9.52 -13.41
C ALA A 131 -5.18 -9.56 -12.68
N VAL A 132 -4.19 -8.87 -13.24
CA VAL A 132 -2.87 -8.69 -12.62
C VAL A 132 -2.76 -7.27 -12.08
N ALA A 133 -2.39 -7.12 -10.82
CA ALA A 133 -2.14 -5.82 -10.21
C ALA A 133 -0.65 -5.66 -9.88
N GLU A 134 -0.02 -4.64 -10.43
CA GLU A 134 1.29 -4.17 -10.00
C GLU A 134 1.11 -3.11 -8.91
N ILE A 135 1.75 -3.30 -7.75
CA ILE A 135 1.60 -2.41 -6.59
C ILE A 135 2.92 -1.75 -6.21
N ALA A 136 2.83 -0.53 -5.69
CA ALA A 136 3.94 0.25 -5.18
C ALA A 136 3.52 1.02 -3.91
N TRP A 137 4.50 1.34 -3.05
CA TRP A 137 4.27 2.10 -1.82
C TRP A 137 5.46 3.02 -1.52
N VAL A 138 5.17 4.17 -0.93
CA VAL A 138 6.17 5.09 -0.37
C VAL A 138 5.64 5.61 0.96
N VAL A 139 6.46 5.60 2.00
CA VAL A 139 6.15 6.22 3.30
C VAL A 139 7.21 7.27 3.58
N GLY A 140 6.79 8.48 3.92
CA GLY A 140 7.72 9.58 4.23
C GLY A 140 8.65 9.19 5.38
N THR A 141 9.90 9.66 5.32
CA THR A 141 10.96 9.27 6.27
C THR A 141 10.57 9.37 7.75
N PRO A 142 9.85 10.42 8.21
CA PRO A 142 9.43 10.52 9.62
C PRO A 142 8.54 9.38 10.11
N TRP A 143 7.93 8.61 9.20
CA TRP A 143 6.95 7.56 9.51
C TRP A 143 7.43 6.15 9.16
N GLN A 144 8.65 6.00 8.67
CA GLN A 144 9.24 4.68 8.39
C GLN A 144 9.60 3.93 9.69
N GLY A 145 9.74 2.60 9.61
CA GLY A 145 10.06 1.75 10.77
C GLY A 145 8.87 1.40 11.68
N HIS A 146 7.69 1.99 11.47
CA HIS A 146 6.49 1.76 12.29
C HIS A 146 5.47 0.81 11.64
N GLY A 147 5.85 0.09 10.59
CA GLY A 147 5.00 -0.90 9.91
C GLY A 147 3.88 -0.33 9.04
N LEU A 148 3.79 0.99 8.85
CA LEU A 148 2.72 1.63 8.05
C LEU A 148 2.69 1.15 6.60
N ALA A 149 3.86 1.00 5.95
CA ALA A 149 3.93 0.49 4.58
C ALA A 149 3.35 -0.92 4.46
N SER A 150 3.65 -1.80 5.42
CA SER A 150 3.09 -3.16 5.47
C SER A 150 1.58 -3.15 5.71
N GLU A 151 1.11 -2.29 6.60
CA GLU A 151 -0.32 -2.13 6.88
C GLU A 151 -1.09 -1.66 5.63
N ALA A 152 -0.62 -0.58 5.00
CA ALA A 152 -1.21 -0.02 3.80
C ALA A 152 -1.20 -1.02 2.64
N ALA A 153 -0.06 -1.65 2.36
CA ALA A 153 0.07 -2.64 1.29
C ALA A 153 -0.82 -3.87 1.53
N ARG A 154 -0.96 -4.35 2.78
CA ARG A 154 -1.93 -5.42 3.11
C ARG A 154 -3.37 -4.99 2.88
N GLY A 155 -3.72 -3.77 3.26
CA GLY A 155 -5.04 -3.18 2.99
C GLY A 155 -5.35 -3.18 1.49
N LEU A 156 -4.40 -2.71 0.68
CA LEU A 156 -4.50 -2.71 -0.77
C LEU A 156 -4.64 -4.13 -1.34
N VAL A 157 -3.82 -5.08 -0.92
CA VAL A 157 -3.88 -6.47 -1.42
C VAL A 157 -5.25 -7.10 -1.13
N ARG A 158 -5.82 -6.90 0.06
CA ARG A 158 -7.18 -7.38 0.38
C ARG A 158 -8.24 -6.71 -0.50
N TRP A 159 -8.11 -5.41 -0.75
CA TRP A 159 -9.02 -4.66 -1.60
C TRP A 159 -9.00 -5.16 -3.06
N LEU A 160 -7.81 -5.50 -3.57
CA LEU A 160 -7.61 -6.07 -4.91
C LEU A 160 -8.18 -7.49 -5.00
N GLU A 161 -7.93 -8.34 -3.99
CA GLU A 161 -8.46 -9.70 -3.90
C GLU A 161 -9.99 -9.71 -3.97
N ALA A 162 -10.65 -8.84 -3.20
CA ALA A 162 -12.10 -8.70 -3.20
C ALA A 162 -12.69 -8.26 -4.56
N ARG A 163 -11.85 -7.73 -5.46
CA ARG A 163 -12.21 -7.29 -6.83
C ARG A 163 -11.81 -8.29 -7.91
N GLY A 164 -11.41 -9.50 -7.53
CA GLY A 164 -11.10 -10.59 -8.46
C GLY A 164 -9.73 -10.47 -9.12
N VAL A 165 -8.83 -9.66 -8.57
CA VAL A 165 -7.41 -9.68 -8.98
C VAL A 165 -6.83 -11.05 -8.63
N GLY A 166 -6.31 -11.75 -9.64
CA GLY A 166 -5.78 -13.11 -9.48
C GLY A 166 -4.32 -13.13 -9.08
N THR A 167 -3.54 -12.10 -9.46
CA THR A 167 -2.11 -12.00 -9.18
C THR A 167 -1.73 -10.58 -8.78
N VAL A 168 -0.95 -10.45 -7.71
CA VAL A 168 -0.31 -9.20 -7.29
C VAL A 168 1.19 -9.28 -7.54
N VAL A 169 1.75 -8.20 -8.05
CA VAL A 169 3.16 -8.06 -8.40
C VAL A 169 3.73 -6.79 -7.76
N ALA A 170 4.99 -6.80 -7.39
CA ALA A 170 5.77 -5.60 -7.08
C ALA A 170 7.16 -5.75 -7.70
N HIS A 171 7.75 -4.66 -8.19
CA HIS A 171 9.15 -4.63 -8.60
C HIS A 171 9.96 -3.97 -7.49
N ILE A 172 11.04 -4.62 -7.08
CA ILE A 172 11.83 -4.22 -5.92
C ILE A 172 13.30 -4.37 -6.25
N HIS A 173 14.04 -3.26 -6.18
CA HIS A 173 15.50 -3.29 -6.24
C HIS A 173 16.06 -4.30 -5.21
N PRO A 174 16.98 -5.21 -5.59
CA PRO A 174 17.45 -6.30 -4.73
C PRO A 174 18.09 -5.84 -3.42
N GLU A 175 18.67 -4.64 -3.41
CA GLU A 175 19.30 -4.04 -2.22
C GLU A 175 18.29 -3.34 -1.29
N HIS A 176 17.04 -3.16 -1.70
CA HIS A 176 16.04 -2.44 -0.92
C HIS A 176 15.31 -3.34 0.09
N GLN A 177 16.00 -3.67 1.18
CA GLN A 177 15.54 -4.63 2.20
C GLN A 177 14.20 -4.23 2.85
N THR A 178 13.96 -2.93 3.09
CA THR A 178 12.70 -2.43 3.68
C THR A 178 11.50 -2.74 2.79
N SER A 179 11.59 -2.51 1.48
CA SER A 179 10.53 -2.85 0.54
C SER A 179 10.37 -4.37 0.40
N ALA A 180 11.46 -5.13 0.41
CA ALA A 180 11.38 -6.59 0.45
C ALA A 180 10.66 -7.12 1.71
N ALA A 181 10.82 -6.46 2.87
CA ALA A 181 10.08 -6.81 4.09
C ALA A 181 8.57 -6.54 3.95
N VAL A 182 8.18 -5.41 3.33
CA VAL A 182 6.78 -5.09 3.04
C VAL A 182 6.16 -6.11 2.08
N ALA A 183 6.87 -6.49 1.02
CA ALA A 183 6.42 -7.49 0.06
C ALA A 183 6.17 -8.84 0.74
N ARG A 184 7.11 -9.32 1.57
CA ARG A 184 6.93 -10.54 2.38
C ARG A 184 5.75 -10.43 3.34
N ALA A 185 5.59 -9.27 3.98
CA ALA A 185 4.47 -9.03 4.89
C ALA A 185 3.10 -9.13 4.18
N CYS A 186 3.06 -8.89 2.88
CA CYS A 186 1.88 -9.05 2.02
C CYS A 186 1.76 -10.45 1.39
N GLY A 187 2.69 -11.36 1.69
CA GLY A 187 2.74 -12.72 1.16
C GLY A 187 3.29 -12.82 -0.27
N LEU A 188 3.96 -11.78 -0.77
CA LEU A 188 4.69 -11.87 -2.03
C LEU A 188 6.02 -12.60 -1.81
N ALA A 189 6.43 -13.36 -2.81
CA ALA A 189 7.73 -14.01 -2.88
C ALA A 189 8.51 -13.50 -4.10
N PRO A 190 9.86 -13.42 -4.02
CA PRO A 190 10.66 -13.06 -5.18
C PRO A 190 10.57 -14.15 -6.25
N THR A 191 10.70 -13.78 -7.51
CA THR A 191 10.81 -14.70 -8.64
C THR A 191 12.20 -14.62 -9.28
N ASP A 192 12.46 -15.48 -10.25
CA ASP A 192 13.67 -15.40 -11.09
C ASP A 192 13.56 -14.35 -12.20
N THR A 193 12.47 -13.56 -12.22
CA THR A 193 12.22 -12.55 -13.25
C THR A 193 12.76 -11.19 -12.82
N TRP A 194 13.51 -10.56 -13.71
CA TRP A 194 14.10 -9.23 -13.52
C TRP A 194 13.46 -8.22 -14.49
N HIS A 195 13.27 -7.00 -14.04
CA HIS A 195 12.79 -5.88 -14.84
C HIS A 195 13.55 -4.62 -14.45
N ASP A 196 14.29 -4.03 -15.40
CA ASP A 196 15.07 -2.80 -15.19
C ASP A 196 15.97 -2.80 -13.93
N GLY A 197 16.64 -3.93 -13.67
CA GLY A 197 17.50 -4.11 -12.48
C GLY A 197 16.75 -4.45 -11.19
N GLU A 198 15.42 -4.50 -11.21
CA GLU A 198 14.59 -4.88 -10.08
C GLU A 198 14.12 -6.33 -10.18
N VAL A 199 13.95 -6.97 -9.02
CA VAL A 199 13.39 -8.31 -8.93
C VAL A 199 11.88 -8.22 -8.89
N ARG A 200 11.20 -9.04 -9.69
CA ARG A 200 9.75 -9.19 -9.62
C ARG A 200 9.37 -10.03 -8.40
N TRP A 201 8.56 -9.47 -7.53
CA TRP A 201 7.90 -10.16 -6.44
C TRP A 201 6.46 -10.45 -6.82
N GLN A 202 5.93 -11.61 -6.46
CA GLN A 202 4.56 -11.96 -6.82
C GLN A 202 3.83 -12.78 -5.75
N ARG A 203 2.50 -12.67 -5.75
CA ARG A 203 1.57 -13.51 -5.00
C ARG A 203 0.36 -13.83 -5.88
N ARG A 204 -0.05 -15.11 -5.91
CA ARG A 204 -1.36 -15.50 -6.45
C ARG A 204 -2.41 -15.37 -5.35
N LEU A 205 -3.50 -14.68 -5.63
CA LEU A 205 -4.63 -14.47 -4.72
C LEU A 205 -5.73 -15.52 -4.95
N GLY A 206 -5.88 -15.99 -6.20
CA GLY A 206 -6.76 -17.09 -6.57
C GLY A 206 -6.01 -18.42 -6.69
N GLY A 207 -6.15 -19.28 -5.70
CA GLY A 207 -6.06 -20.74 -5.90
C GLY A 207 -7.48 -21.32 -5.85
N PRO A 208 -7.76 -22.48 -6.48
CA PRO A 208 -9.07 -23.10 -6.36
C PRO A 208 -9.44 -23.29 -4.89
N VAL A 209 -10.63 -22.81 -4.51
CA VAL A 209 -11.31 -23.26 -3.28
C VAL A 209 -11.76 -24.69 -3.55
N GLY A 210 -10.89 -25.66 -3.28
CA GLY A 210 -11.20 -27.08 -3.45
C GLY A 210 -10.01 -27.91 -3.89
N GLU A 211 -9.12 -28.21 -2.93
CA GLU A 211 -8.31 -29.43 -2.82
C GLU A 211 -7.27 -29.21 -1.71
N ARG A 212 -7.76 -29.05 -0.48
CA ARG A 212 -6.99 -29.45 0.70
C ARG A 212 -7.63 -30.76 1.16
N GLU A 213 -6.82 -31.81 1.20
CA GLU A 213 -7.11 -33.16 1.73
C GLU A 213 -7.81 -34.18 0.81
N ALA A 214 -7.06 -34.74 -0.15
CA ALA A 214 -7.25 -36.12 -0.59
C ALA A 214 -5.88 -36.77 -0.80
N GLY A 215 -5.16 -36.98 0.30
CA GLY A 215 -3.78 -37.49 0.25
C GLY A 215 -3.38 -38.25 1.50
N GLN A 216 -4.27 -39.04 2.11
CA GLN A 216 -3.86 -40.10 3.04
C GLN A 216 -4.96 -41.17 3.24
N ARG A 217 -5.12 -42.09 2.29
CA ARG A 217 -5.55 -43.46 2.57
C ARG A 217 -5.40 -44.37 1.34
N ALA A 218 -4.36 -45.19 1.34
CA ALA A 218 -4.34 -46.54 0.79
C ALA A 218 -2.96 -47.15 1.06
N SER A 219 -2.84 -47.82 2.20
CA SER A 219 -1.87 -48.89 2.43
C SER A 219 -2.55 -49.84 3.40
N ASP A 220 -3.20 -50.84 2.82
CA ASP A 220 -3.44 -52.18 3.37
C ASP A 220 -3.66 -53.12 2.17
#